data_AF-A0A397C0Y3-F1
#
_entry.id   AF-A0A397C0Y3-F1
#
_cell.length_a   1.000
_cell.length_b   1.000
_cell.length_c   1.000
_cell.angle_alpha   90.00
_cell.angle_beta   90.00
_cell.angle_gamma   90.00
#
_symmetry.space_group_name_H-M   'P 1'
#
loop_
_entity.id
_entity.type
_entity.pdbx_description
1 polymer ?
#
loop_
_entity_poly.entity_id
_entity_poly.type
_entity_poly.pdbx_seq_one_letter_code
_entity_poly.pdbx_strand_id
1 'polypeptide(L)'
;CQDGRPDCDQPFRYFQGMNILCGIFLYVLPEDDAYLSLELFVTKHCPRYVAPQLAGVHVACGLVDRCLQTLDYKLYKHLLSRGITAKVYAYPIILSFFACIPPLSELLHIWDPKFGLLC
;
A
#
# COMPACT_ATOMS: atom_id res chain seq x y z
N CYS A 1 20.60 -3.70 -5.55
CA CYS A 1 21.46 -2.92 -4.64
C CYS A 1 21.81 -3.83 -3.47
N GLN A 2 23.03 -4.34 -3.41
CA GLN A 2 23.53 -5.12 -2.27
C GLN A 2 24.06 -4.12 -1.25
N ASP A 3 23.15 -3.62 -0.40
CA ASP A 3 23.55 -2.98 0.86
C ASP A 3 24.12 -4.11 1.72
N GLY A 4 25.44 -4.13 1.96
CA GLY A 4 26.18 -5.23 2.57
C GLY A 4 25.86 -5.54 4.03
N ARG A 5 24.61 -5.33 4.47
CA ARG A 5 24.12 -5.70 5.80
C ARG A 5 23.72 -7.18 5.82
N PRO A 6 24.02 -7.90 6.91
CA PRO A 6 23.60 -9.29 7.06
C PRO A 6 22.07 -9.41 6.96
N ASP A 7 21.58 -10.48 6.33
CA ASP A 7 20.14 -10.72 6.05
C ASP A 7 19.27 -10.65 7.33
N CYS A 8 19.88 -10.93 8.49
CA CYS A 8 19.26 -10.84 9.81
C CYS A 8 18.94 -9.41 10.28
N ASP A 9 19.56 -8.39 9.69
CA ASP A 9 19.40 -6.96 10.02
C ASP A 9 18.49 -6.21 9.03
N GLN A 10 17.95 -6.90 8.01
CA GLN A 10 16.95 -6.31 7.12
C GLN A 10 15.55 -6.71 7.56
N PRO A 11 14.84 -5.86 8.33
CA PRO A 11 13.50 -6.22 8.85
C PRO A 11 12.46 -6.45 7.74
N PHE A 12 12.76 -6.02 6.50
CA PHE A 12 11.93 -6.25 5.32
C PHE A 12 12.75 -6.16 4.03
N ARG A 13 12.27 -6.82 2.97
CA ARG A 13 12.89 -6.81 1.64
C ARG A 13 12.16 -5.83 0.71
N TYR A 14 12.92 -5.10 -0.11
CA TYR A 14 12.33 -4.26 -1.16
C TYR A 14 11.38 -5.07 -2.05
N PHE A 15 10.21 -4.50 -2.32
CA PHE A 15 9.24 -5.05 -3.26
C PHE A 15 8.88 -4.02 -4.33
N GLN A 16 8.50 -4.52 -5.51
CA GLN A 16 8.08 -3.68 -6.61
C GLN A 16 6.79 -2.94 -6.24
N GLY A 17 6.86 -1.62 -6.11
CA GLY A 17 5.79 -0.75 -5.60
C GLY A 17 6.20 0.05 -4.35
N MET A 18 7.25 -0.36 -3.64
CA MET A 18 7.76 0.38 -2.47
C MET A 18 8.30 1.76 -2.84
N ASN A 19 8.82 1.94 -4.05
CA ASN A 19 9.25 3.24 -4.58
C ASN A 19 8.10 4.26 -4.65
N ILE A 20 6.86 3.82 -4.88
CA ILE A 20 5.69 4.71 -4.88
C ILE A 20 5.44 5.20 -3.46
N LEU A 21 5.53 4.31 -2.46
CA LEU A 21 5.41 4.67 -1.05
C LEU A 21 6.51 5.63 -0.63
N CYS A 22 7.77 5.36 -1.00
CA CYS A 22 8.90 6.28 -0.78
C CYS A 22 8.60 7.68 -1.34
N GLY A 23 8.04 7.75 -2.55
CA GLY A 23 7.70 9.01 -3.20
C GLY A 23 6.69 9.85 -2.41
N ILE A 24 5.74 9.22 -1.70
CA ILE A 24 4.79 9.93 -0.85
C ILE A 24 5.50 10.54 0.36
N PHE A 25 6.34 9.76 1.04
CA PHE A 25 7.08 10.25 2.21
C PHE A 25 8.01 11.39 1.82
N LEU A 26 8.76 11.25 0.72
CA LEU A 26 9.62 12.32 0.18
C LEU A 26 8.85 13.55 -0.31
N TYR A 27 7.57 13.41 -0.64
CA TYR A 27 6.75 14.54 -1.03
C TYR A 27 6.38 15.44 0.17
N VAL A 28 6.33 14.88 1.38
CA VAL A 28 5.89 15.57 2.60
C VAL A 28 7.05 15.88 3.55
N LEU A 29 8.06 15.00 3.60
CA LEU A 29 9.16 15.03 4.55
C LEU A 29 10.52 15.17 3.87
N PRO A 30 11.54 15.74 4.55
CA PRO A 30 12.93 15.63 4.15
C PRO A 30 13.39 14.17 4.03
N GLU A 31 14.45 13.92 3.27
CA GLU A 31 14.95 12.56 2.96
C GLU A 31 15.21 11.69 4.21
N ASP A 32 15.86 12.26 5.22
CA ASP A 32 16.20 11.56 6.46
C ASP A 32 14.94 11.10 7.22
N ASP A 33 13.98 12.02 7.39
CA ASP A 33 12.72 11.75 8.08
C ASP A 33 11.81 10.83 7.27
N ALA A 34 11.83 10.94 5.93
CA ALA A 34 11.08 10.08 5.03
C ALA A 34 11.54 8.62 5.13
N TYR A 35 12.86 8.39 5.24
CA TYR A 35 13.41 7.05 5.44
C TYR A 35 12.96 6.44 6.76
N LEU A 36 13.11 7.17 7.87
CA LEU A 36 12.70 6.71 9.20
C LEU A 36 11.19 6.44 9.27
N SER A 37 10.38 7.32 8.66
CA SER A 37 8.93 7.18 8.62
C SER A 37 8.49 5.98 7.80
N LEU A 38 9.14 5.73 6.66
CA LEU A 38 8.88 4.54 5.84
C LEU A 38 9.27 3.25 6.59
N GLU A 39 10.43 3.24 7.25
CA GLU A 39 10.86 2.10 8.05
C GLU A 39 9.86 1.81 9.18
N LEU A 40 9.42 2.85 9.90
CA LEU A 40 8.42 2.72 10.97
C LEU A 40 7.07 2.25 10.43
N PHE A 41 6.63 2.79 9.29
CA PHE A 41 5.41 2.38 8.61
C PHE A 41 5.42 0.89 8.27
N VAL A 42 6.52 0.46 7.66
CA VAL A 42 6.69 -0.92 7.20
C VAL A 42 6.82 -1.88 8.38
N THR A 43 7.58 -1.54 9.42
CA THR A 43 7.88 -2.44 10.53
C THR A 43 6.78 -2.46 11.61
N LYS A 44 6.17 -1.31 11.93
CA LYS A 44 5.20 -1.20 13.02
C LYS A 44 3.75 -1.10 12.57
N HIS A 45 3.45 -0.29 11.56
CA HIS A 45 2.06 -0.05 11.17
C HIS A 45 1.50 -1.14 10.25
N CYS A 46 2.27 -1.55 9.25
CA CYS A 46 1.81 -2.47 8.21
C CYS A 46 2.83 -3.59 7.86
N PRO A 47 3.31 -4.38 8.84
CA PRO A 47 4.30 -5.45 8.58
C PRO A 47 3.80 -6.52 7.62
N ARG A 48 2.47 -6.73 7.57
CA ARG A 48 1.85 -7.72 6.66
C ARG A 48 1.77 -7.24 5.20
N TYR A 49 1.97 -5.95 4.93
CA TYR A 49 2.06 -5.40 3.57
C TYR A 49 3.42 -5.65 2.94
N VAL A 50 4.47 -5.82 3.74
CA VAL A 50 5.84 -6.09 3.27
C VAL A 50 6.29 -7.53 3.47
N ALA A 51 5.41 -8.34 4.07
CA ALA A 51 5.65 -9.76 4.26
C ALA A 51 5.85 -10.48 2.91
N PRO A 52 6.58 -11.61 2.90
CA PRO A 52 6.74 -12.42 1.69
C PRO A 52 5.39 -12.69 1.02
N GLN A 53 5.34 -12.51 -0.30
CA GLN A 53 4.13 -12.67 -1.13
C GLN A 53 3.03 -11.63 -0.91
N LEU A 54 3.30 -10.53 -0.19
CA LEU A 54 2.35 -9.41 -0.03
C LEU A 54 0.97 -9.88 0.47
N ALA A 55 0.96 -10.86 1.38
CA ALA A 55 -0.26 -11.52 1.84
C ALA A 55 -1.31 -10.53 2.36
N GLY A 56 -0.90 -9.42 2.99
CA GLY A 56 -1.80 -8.35 3.41
C GLY A 56 -2.56 -7.69 2.26
N VAL A 57 -1.90 -7.47 1.12
CA VAL A 57 -2.50 -6.88 -0.08
C VAL A 57 -3.52 -7.83 -0.69
N HIS A 58 -3.23 -9.13 -0.75
CA HIS A 58 -4.17 -10.12 -1.25
C HIS A 58 -5.43 -10.24 -0.39
N VAL A 59 -5.27 -10.20 0.94
CA VAL A 59 -6.41 -10.19 1.88
C VAL A 59 -7.24 -8.91 1.69
N ALA A 60 -6.59 -7.75 1.56
CA ALA A 60 -7.28 -6.48 1.32
C ALA A 60 -8.03 -6.48 -0.03
N CYS A 61 -7.47 -7.07 -1.09
CA CYS A 61 -8.19 -7.25 -2.36
C CYS A 61 -9.45 -8.10 -2.17
N GLY A 62 -9.35 -9.20 -1.42
CA GLY A 62 -10.52 -10.04 -1.10
C GLY A 62 -11.59 -9.30 -0.29
N LEU A 63 -11.19 -8.35 0.56
CA LEU A 63 -12.11 -7.47 1.27
C LEU A 63 -12.85 -6.53 0.30
N VAL A 64 -12.16 -5.97 -0.69
CA VAL A 64 -12.78 -5.14 -1.73
C VAL A 64 -13.81 -5.92 -2.53
N ASP A 65 -13.51 -7.16 -2.93
CA ASP A 65 -14.50 -8.02 -3.61
C ASP A 65 -15.75 -8.25 -2.74
N ARG A 66 -15.58 -8.47 -1.43
CA ARG A 66 -16.71 -8.61 -0.48
C ARG A 66 -17.50 -7.32 -0.31
N CYS A 67 -16.83 -6.19 -0.16
CA CYS A 67 -17.49 -4.89 -0.07
C CYS A 67 -18.30 -4.59 -1.34
N LEU A 68 -17.73 -4.85 -2.52
CA LEU A 68 -18.43 -4.67 -3.79
C LEU A 68 -19.64 -5.60 -3.90
N GLN A 69 -19.52 -6.85 -3.46
CA GLN A 69 -20.63 -7.80 -3.42
C GLN A 69 -21.80 -7.30 -2.57
N THR A 70 -21.52 -6.67 -1.42
CA THR A 70 -22.55 -6.14 -0.51
C THR A 70 -23.14 -4.81 -0.98
N LEU A 71 -22.33 -3.91 -1.55
CA LEU A 71 -22.75 -2.57 -1.96
C LEU A 71 -23.41 -2.56 -3.35
N ASP A 72 -22.85 -3.29 -4.32
CA ASP A 72 -23.38 -3.40 -5.68
C ASP A 72 -23.16 -4.81 -6.25
N TYR A 73 -24.13 -5.68 -5.96
CA TYR A 73 -24.12 -7.06 -6.46
C TYR A 73 -24.19 -7.15 -8.00
N LYS A 74 -24.84 -6.20 -8.69
CA LYS A 74 -24.95 -6.23 -10.16
C LYS A 74 -23.59 -6.00 -10.80
N LEU A 75 -22.87 -4.99 -10.31
CA LEU A 75 -21.51 -4.69 -10.77
C LEU A 75 -20.54 -5.83 -10.43
N TYR A 76 -20.59 -6.34 -9.19
CA TYR A 76 -19.79 -7.50 -8.78
C TYR A 76 -19.99 -8.70 -9.72
N LYS A 77 -21.24 -9.07 -10.01
CA LYS A 77 -21.55 -10.20 -10.90
C LYS A 77 -21.07 -9.95 -12.34
N HIS A 78 -21.18 -8.71 -12.84
CA HIS A 78 -20.70 -8.36 -14.17
C HIS A 78 -19.18 -8.53 -14.29
N LEU A 79 -18.42 -8.04 -13.32
CA LEU A 79 -16.96 -8.19 -13.29
C LEU A 79 -16.55 -9.67 -13.15
N LEU A 80 -17.23 -10.40 -12.25
CA LEU A 80 -16.97 -11.82 -12.04
C LEU A 80 -17.24 -12.65 -13.30
N SER A 81 -18.30 -12.35 -14.06
CA SER A 81 -18.60 -13.04 -15.32
C SER A 81 -17.52 -12.86 -16.40
N ARG A 82 -16.66 -11.84 -16.26
CA ARG A 82 -15.51 -11.58 -17.14
C ARG A 82 -14.18 -12.05 -16.54
N GLY A 83 -14.19 -12.71 -15.38
CA GLY A 83 -12.99 -13.13 -14.66
C GLY A 83 -12.21 -11.98 -14.02
N ILE A 84 -12.83 -10.79 -13.90
CA ILE A 84 -12.19 -9.61 -13.29
C ILE A 84 -12.48 -9.64 -11.80
N THR A 85 -11.43 -9.81 -10.99
CA THR A 85 -11.48 -9.75 -9.53
C THR A 85 -10.79 -8.49 -9.02
N ALA A 86 -11.02 -8.09 -7.77
CA ALA A 86 -10.34 -6.95 -7.16
C ALA A 86 -8.81 -7.03 -7.24
N LYS A 87 -8.23 -8.23 -7.35
CA LYS A 87 -6.78 -8.41 -7.57
C LYS A 87 -6.28 -7.78 -8.88
N VAL A 88 -7.14 -7.58 -9.88
CA VAL A 88 -6.74 -7.04 -11.18
C VAL A 88 -6.67 -5.51 -11.13
N TYR A 89 -7.68 -4.85 -10.57
CA TYR A 89 -7.79 -3.39 -10.57
C TYR A 89 -7.39 -2.74 -9.25
N ALA A 90 -7.71 -3.37 -8.10
CA ALA A 90 -7.48 -2.79 -6.78
C ALA A 90 -6.09 -3.10 -6.24
N TYR A 91 -5.41 -4.14 -6.73
CA TYR A 91 -4.08 -4.50 -6.25
C TYR A 91 -3.05 -3.37 -6.30
N PRO A 92 -2.80 -2.67 -7.43
CA PRO A 92 -1.85 -1.56 -7.46
C PRO A 92 -2.28 -0.37 -6.58
N ILE A 93 -3.58 -0.17 -6.42
CA ILE A 93 -4.16 0.89 -5.58
C ILE A 93 -3.88 0.58 -4.11
N ILE A 94 -4.22 -0.63 -3.66
CA ILE A 94 -4.01 -1.09 -2.29
C ILE A 94 -2.52 -1.15 -1.96
N LEU A 95 -1.70 -1.68 -2.88
CA LEU A 95 -0.25 -1.79 -2.70
C LEU A 95 0.41 -0.43 -2.46
N SER A 96 -0.03 0.60 -3.19
CA SER A 96 0.47 1.97 -3.04
C SER A 96 -0.31 2.80 -2.02
N PHE A 97 -1.24 2.19 -1.28
CA PHE A 97 -2.13 2.91 -0.35
C PHE A 97 -2.81 4.13 -1.01
N PHE A 98 -3.35 3.92 -2.22
CA PHE A 98 -4.03 4.90 -3.08
C PHE A 98 -3.14 6.00 -3.69
N ALA A 99 -1.82 5.95 -3.48
CA ALA A 99 -0.91 6.97 -4.00
C ALA A 99 -0.72 6.98 -5.52
N CYS A 100 -1.14 5.92 -6.20
CA CYS A 100 -1.17 5.92 -7.66
C CYS A 100 -2.40 6.65 -8.24
N ILE A 101 -3.32 7.16 -7.41
CA ILE A 101 -4.50 7.91 -7.85
C ILE A 101 -4.26 9.41 -7.60
N PRO A 102 -4.14 10.24 -8.66
CA PRO A 102 -4.07 11.69 -8.50
C PRO A 102 -5.44 12.29 -8.11
N PRO A 103 -5.48 13.45 -7.44
CA PRO A 103 -4.36 14.26 -6.95
C PRO A 103 -3.84 13.83 -5.57
N LEU A 104 -2.52 13.82 -5.38
CA LEU A 104 -1.87 13.37 -4.15
C LEU A 104 -2.26 14.22 -2.92
N SER A 105 -2.61 15.49 -3.12
CA SER A 105 -3.07 16.40 -2.07
C SER A 105 -4.31 15.91 -1.32
N GLU A 106 -5.26 15.28 -2.01
CA GLU A 106 -6.46 14.72 -1.37
C GLU A 106 -6.12 13.46 -0.57
N LEU A 107 -5.18 12.66 -1.07
CA LEU A 107 -4.71 11.47 -0.36
C LEU A 107 -4.04 11.85 0.96
N LEU A 108 -3.25 12.93 0.98
CA LEU A 108 -2.59 13.40 2.19
C LEU A 108 -3.61 13.75 3.29
N HIS A 109 -4.75 14.35 2.95
CA HIS A 109 -5.82 14.58 3.94
C HIS A 109 -6.39 13.29 4.55
N ILE A 110 -6.35 12.17 3.82
CA ILE A 110 -6.81 10.86 4.31
C ILE A 110 -5.75 10.20 5.19
N TRP A 111 -4.47 10.41 4.86
CA TRP A 111 -3.34 9.82 5.57
C TRP A 111 -2.99 10.57 6.85
N ASP A 112 -3.13 11.89 6.85
CA ASP A 112 -2.76 12.75 7.96
C ASP A 112 -3.35 12.32 9.32
N PRO A 113 -4.67 12.08 9.47
CA PRO A 113 -5.22 11.62 10.75
C PRO A 113 -4.80 10.20 11.16
N LYS A 114 -4.26 9.39 10.23
CA LYS A 114 -3.83 8.01 10.50
C LYS A 114 -2.34 7.89 10.82
N PHE A 115 -1.53 8.81 10.31
CA PHE A 115 -0.07 8.72 10.35
C PHE A 115 0.60 9.95 10.96
N GLY A 116 -0.11 11.06 11.18
CA GLY A 116 0.45 12.28 11.76
C GLY A 116 1.56 12.90 10.92
N LEU A 117 1.50 12.73 9.60
CA LEU A 117 2.55 13.10 8.64
C LEU A 117 2.71 14.62 8.45
N LEU A 118 1.73 15.43 8.85
CA LEU A 118 1.76 16.90 8.71
C LEU A 118 1.98 17.66 10.04
N CYS A 119 2.36 16.98 11.13
CA CYS A 119 2.67 17.62 12.42
C CYS A 119 4.16 17.73 12.69
#